data_AF-A0A9X3NEL8-F1
#
_entry.id   AF-A0A9X3NEL8-F1
#
_cell.length_a   1.000
_cell.length_b   1.000
_cell.length_c   1.000
_cell.angle_alpha   90.00
_cell.angle_beta   90.00
_cell.angle_gamma   90.00
#
_symmetry.space_group_name_H-M   'P 1'
#
loop_
_entity.id
_entity.type
_entity.pdbx_description
1 polymer ?
#
loop_
_entity_poly.entity_id
_entity_poly.type
_entity_poly.pdbx_seq_one_letter_code
_entity_poly.pdbx_strand_id
1 'polypeptide(L)' 'MSTPEDEVEELQKRSNELGEEIADAREDWERKQADDAVPGAVGTPKSERGLPEPDPTETD' A
#
# COMPACT_ATOMS: atom_id res chain seq x y z
N MET A 1 -7.82 16.78 -31.50
CA MET A 1 -6.73 15.79 -31.44
C MET A 1 -5.96 16.13 -30.19
N SER A 2 -5.93 15.23 -29.21
CA SER A 2 -5.04 15.38 -28.05
C SER A 2 -3.60 15.27 -28.54
N THR A 3 -2.71 16.10 -28.02
CA THR A 3 -1.28 15.92 -28.29
C THR A 3 -0.72 14.86 -27.34
N PRO A 4 0.43 14.27 -27.67
CA PRO A 4 1.14 13.40 -26.74
C PRO A 4 1.46 14.10 -25.41
N GLU A 5 1.60 15.44 -25.41
CA GLU A 5 1.83 16.21 -24.18
C GLU A 5 0.58 16.20 -23.29
N ASP A 6 -0.61 16.37 -23.87
CA ASP A 6 -1.90 16.29 -23.15
C ASP A 6 -2.10 14.91 -22.51
N GLU A 7 -1.76 13.84 -23.23
CA GLU A 7 -1.88 12.46 -22.73
C GLU A 7 -0.93 12.18 -21.55
N VAL A 8 0.29 12.72 -21.60
CA VAL A 8 1.25 12.59 -20.49
C VAL A 8 0.76 13.34 -19.25
N GLU A 9 0.20 14.53 -19.41
CA GLU A 9 -0.35 15.31 -18.29
C GLU A 9 -1.55 14.59 -17.65
N GLU A 10 -2.43 14.00 -18.46
CA GLU A 10 -3.55 13.19 -17.96
C GLU A 10 -3.06 11.97 -17.17
N LEU A 11 -2.07 11.25 -17.70
CA LEU A 11 -1.50 10.08 -17.02
C LEU A 11 -0.81 10.47 -15.72
N GLN A 12 -0.09 11.59 -15.68
CA GLN A 12 0.52 12.11 -14.46
C GLN A 12 -0.54 12.47 -13.42
N LYS A 13 -1.60 13.17 -13.84
CA LYS A 13 -2.71 13.52 -12.95
C LYS A 13 -3.34 12.27 -12.33
N ARG A 14 -3.68 11.27 -13.15
CA ARG A 14 -4.25 10.01 -12.69
C ARG A 14 -3.30 9.24 -11.77
N SER A 15 -2.00 9.28 -12.05
CA SER A 15 -1.01 8.65 -11.19
C SER A 15 -0.92 9.33 -9.81
N ASN A 16 -1.06 10.65 -9.75
CA ASN A 16 -1.07 11.38 -8.49
C ASN A 16 -2.33 11.06 -7.68
N GLU A 17 -3.50 11.10 -8.31
CA GLU A 17 -4.78 10.74 -7.69
C GLU A 17 -4.75 9.31 -7.13
N LEU A 18 -4.23 8.35 -7.91
CA LEU A 18 -4.05 6.97 -7.44
C LEU A 18 -3.08 6.87 -6.26
N GLY A 19 -2.02 7.69 -6.25
CA GLY A 19 -1.07 7.75 -5.13
C GLY A 19 -1.74 8.20 -3.82
N GLU A 20 -2.63 9.19 -3.90
CA GLU A 20 -3.43 9.66 -2.76
C GLU A 20 -4.40 8.57 -2.27
N GLU A 21 -5.12 7.91 -3.17
CA GLU A 21 -6.02 6.80 -2.81
C GLU A 21 -5.29 5.64 -2.13
N ILE A 22 -4.07 5.31 -2.60
CA ILE A 22 -3.23 4.28 -1.97
C ILE A 22 -2.80 4.71 -0.57
N ALA A 23 -2.45 5.98 -0.37
CA ALA A 23 -2.06 6.50 0.94
C ALA A 23 -3.21 6.42 1.94
N ASP A 24 -4.41 6.83 1.53
CA ASP A 24 -5.62 6.75 2.35
C ASP A 24 -5.97 5.29 2.70
N ALA A 25 -5.91 4.39 1.71
CA ALA A 25 -6.15 2.96 1.93
C ALA A 25 -5.13 2.35 2.90
N ARG A 26 -3.86 2.78 2.82
CA ARG A 26 -2.81 2.36 3.74
C ARG A 26 -3.07 2.85 5.16
N GLU A 27 -3.42 4.12 5.34
CA GLU A 27 -3.75 4.67 6.66
C GLU A 27 -4.94 3.94 7.29
N ASP A 28 -6.00 3.70 6.51
CA ASP A 28 -7.17 2.95 6.98
C ASP A 28 -6.81 1.51 7.37
N TRP A 29 -5.97 0.85 6.58
CA TRP A 29 -5.47 -0.48 6.89
C TRP A 29 -4.64 -0.48 8.19
N GLU A 30 -3.69 0.45 8.34
CA GLU A 30 -2.86 0.56 9.54
C GLU A 30 -3.72 0.84 10.80
N ARG A 31 -4.75 1.69 10.67
CA ARG A 31 -5.74 1.94 11.73
C ARG A 31 -6.51 0.68 12.11
N LYS A 32 -7.00 -0.07 11.12
CA LYS A 32 -7.75 -1.31 11.36
C LYS A 32 -6.89 -2.41 11.96
N GLN A 33 -5.61 -2.48 11.58
CA GLN A 33 -4.66 -3.41 12.20
C GLN A 33 -4.36 -3.07 13.66
N ALA A 34 -4.43 -1.79 14.03
CA ALA A 34 -4.21 -1.33 15.40
C ALA A 34 -5.45 -1.47 16.30
N ASP A 35 -6.63 -1.75 15.74
CA ASP A 35 -7.88 -1.85 16.47
C ASP A 35 -8.19 -3.30 16.86
N ASP A 36 -8.00 -3.63 18.15
CA ASP A 36 -8.27 -4.97 18.70
C ASP A 36 -9.75 -5.39 18.59
N ALA A 37 -10.66 -4.46 18.32
CA ALA A 37 -12.06 -4.77 18.05
C ALA A 37 -12.29 -5.29 16.61
N VAL A 38 -11.33 -5.11 15.69
CA VAL A 38 -11.39 -5.60 14.32
C VAL A 38 -10.95 -7.08 14.30
N PRO A 39 -11.82 -8.02 13.88
CA PRO A 39 -11.45 -9.43 13.82
C PRO A 39 -10.26 -9.66 12.88
N GLY A 40 -9.19 -10.26 13.39
CA GLY A 40 -7.97 -10.53 12.63
C GLY A 40 -6.97 -9.37 12.58
N ALA A 41 -7.21 -8.28 13.32
CA ALA A 41 -6.17 -7.30 13.61
C ALA A 41 -5.00 -7.98 14.33
N VAL A 42 -3.79 -7.84 13.81
CA VAL A 42 -2.58 -8.43 14.42
C VAL A 42 -1.89 -7.47 15.41
N GLY A 43 -2.53 -6.34 15.73
CA GLY A 43 -1.95 -5.24 16.48
C GLY A 43 -0.97 -4.43 15.62
N THR A 44 -0.39 -3.36 16.18
CA THR A 44 0.64 -2.59 15.47
C THR A 44 1.94 -3.41 15.36
N PRO A 45 2.36 -3.87 14.16
CA PRO A 45 3.71 -4.37 14.01
C PRO A 45 4.66 -3.17 14.24
N LYS A 46 5.63 -3.32 15.14
CA LYS A 46 6.67 -2.31 15.34
C LYS A 46 7.52 -2.22 14.08
N SER A 47 7.11 -1.40 13.11
CA SER A 47 7.88 -1.05 11.92
C SER A 47 8.69 -2.20 11.33
N GLU A 48 8.04 -3.26 10.86
CA GLU A 48 8.72 -4.19 9.96
C GLU A 48 8.55 -3.68 8.53
N ARG A 49 9.40 -2.68 8.19
CA ARG A 49 9.91 -2.60 6.81
C ARG A 49 10.70 -3.88 6.58
N GLY A 50 10.01 -4.94 6.20
CA GLY A 50 10.60 -6.25 6.01
C GLY A 50 9.47 -7.22 5.75
N LEU A 51 9.27 -7.54 4.47
CA LEU A 51 8.64 -8.81 4.11
C LEU A 51 9.29 -9.92 4.97
N PRO A 52 8.56 -10.93 5.45
CA PRO A 52 9.22 -12.10 6.01
C PRO A 52 10.14 -12.66 4.90
N GLU A 53 11.45 -12.59 5.11
CA GLU A 53 12.39 -13.30 4.25
C GLU A 53 12.01 -14.78 4.31
N PRO A 54 11.88 -15.47 3.16
CA PRO A 54 11.59 -16.90 3.20
C PRO A 54 12.73 -17.61 3.93
N ASP A 55 12.38 -18.44 4.91
CA ASP A 55 13.33 -19.25 5.66
C ASP A 55 14.15 -20.10 4.68
N PRO A 56 15.48 -19.94 4.58
CA PRO A 56 16.31 -20.71 3.63
C PRO A 56 16.48 -22.18 4.04
N THR A 57 15.67 -22.69 4.98
CA THR A 57 15.75 -24.06 5.49
C THR A 57 14.67 -24.98 4.94
N GLU A 58 13.72 -24.49 4.13
CA GLU A 58 12.83 -25.37 3.36
C GLU A 58 13.51 -25.76 2.03
N THR A 59 14.47 -26.67 2.14
CA THR A 59 14.94 -27.52 1.04
C THR A 59 15.00 -28.93 1.60
N ASP A 60 13.95 -29.70 1.36
CA ASP A 60 13.96 -31.16 1.46
C ASP A 60 14.51 -31.76 0.17
#